data_AF-A0A7S4V1Y5-F1
#
_entry.id   AF-A0A7S4V1Y5-F1
#
_cell.length_a   1.000
_cell.length_b   1.000
_cell.length_c   1.000
_cell.angle_alpha   90.00
_cell.angle_beta   90.00
_cell.angle_gamma   90.00
#
_symmetry.space_group_name_H-M   'P 1'
#
loop_
_entity.id
_entity.type
_entity.pdbx_description
1 polymer ?
#
loop_
_entity_poly.entity_id
_entity_poly.type
_entity_poly.pdbx_seq_one_letter_code
_entity_poly.pdbx_strand_id
1 'polypeptide(L)'
;YNRIEKMRPFSTHGVAKMMHQLAHVSDAVAHPWYAKWNVHRFLRPEAFGGLVHLKKTGQRDYPLHDSIFDSNVLEKLLETSPHGTYLLSTITKIGSPTHPSYPSGHAHCAGACVTVLKVWLDPHGTRCWPGYIVEANGSGLKLQNFTGPEFEGEPIPNDEKENCLTVTGELNKLAHNVAMGRDFSGVHWRMDGVSGIRQGEEVAMNYIQNELDRQPECATRKFKSFDGEFVYLTKAGCSQDALDIM
;
A
#
# COMPACT_ATOMS: atom_id res chain seq x y z
N TYR A 1 -8.13 -27.61 -0.87
CA TYR A 1 -7.88 -28.65 0.14
C TYR A 1 -8.88 -28.61 1.28
N ASN A 2 -9.52 -27.48 1.55
CA ASN A 2 -10.58 -27.40 2.57
C ASN A 2 -11.81 -28.28 2.29
N ARG A 3 -12.03 -28.67 1.02
CA ARG A 3 -13.10 -29.57 0.58
C ARG A 3 -12.65 -31.03 0.37
N ILE A 4 -11.41 -31.39 0.71
CA ILE A 4 -10.83 -32.71 0.47
C ILE A 4 -10.19 -33.24 1.76
N GLU A 5 -10.56 -34.44 2.20
CA GLU A 5 -10.14 -34.96 3.51
C GLU A 5 -8.76 -35.62 3.53
N LYS A 6 -8.31 -36.19 2.40
CA LYS A 6 -7.12 -37.06 2.34
C LYS A 6 -5.82 -36.36 1.90
N MET A 7 -5.86 -35.07 1.60
CA MET A 7 -4.71 -34.30 1.09
C MET A 7 -4.54 -33.00 1.88
N ARG A 8 -3.30 -32.57 2.07
CA ARG A 8 -2.96 -31.29 2.71
C ARG A 8 -2.02 -30.48 1.82
N PRO A 9 -2.13 -29.15 1.81
CA PRO A 9 -1.28 -28.30 0.99
C PRO A 9 0.09 -28.04 1.64
N PHE A 10 1.10 -27.79 0.81
CA PHE A 10 2.40 -27.28 1.27
C PHE A 10 3.11 -26.52 0.15
N SER A 11 3.74 -27.23 -0.79
CA SER A 11 4.47 -26.65 -1.93
C SER A 11 3.55 -26.01 -2.98
N THR A 12 2.32 -26.51 -3.08
CA THR A 12 1.21 -25.90 -3.82
C THR A 12 0.09 -25.61 -2.82
N HIS A 13 -0.61 -24.48 -3.00
CA HIS A 13 -1.76 -24.06 -2.19
C HIS A 13 -1.52 -24.02 -0.66
N GLY A 14 -0.27 -23.97 -0.19
CA GLY A 14 0.08 -23.98 1.23
C GLY A 14 1.10 -22.91 1.59
N VAL A 15 1.51 -22.91 2.86
CA VAL A 15 2.38 -21.88 3.44
C VAL A 15 3.70 -21.68 2.68
N ALA A 16 4.34 -22.76 2.20
CA ALA A 16 5.57 -22.65 1.43
C ALA A 16 5.35 -21.87 0.12
N LYS A 17 4.22 -22.11 -0.57
CA LYS A 17 3.87 -21.34 -1.77
C LYS A 17 3.60 -19.88 -1.43
N MET A 18 2.83 -19.58 -0.39
CA MET A 18 2.55 -18.20 0.03
C MET A 18 3.85 -17.42 0.31
N MET A 19 4.78 -18.01 1.08
CA MET A 19 6.05 -17.38 1.43
C MET A 19 6.92 -17.10 0.19
N HIS A 20 6.99 -18.05 -0.75
CA HIS A 20 7.68 -17.81 -2.02
C HIS A 20 7.02 -16.70 -2.84
N GLN A 21 5.69 -16.68 -2.91
CA GLN A 21 4.99 -15.62 -3.64
C GLN A 21 5.28 -14.23 -3.04
N LEU A 22 5.27 -14.09 -1.72
CA LEU A 22 5.65 -12.84 -1.05
C LEU A 22 7.07 -12.41 -1.40
N ALA A 23 8.04 -13.33 -1.31
CA ALA A 23 9.43 -13.03 -1.64
C ALA A 23 9.56 -12.54 -3.08
N HIS A 24 8.97 -13.24 -4.05
CA HIS A 24 9.09 -12.88 -5.47
C HIS A 24 8.41 -11.56 -5.83
N VAL A 25 7.20 -11.30 -5.34
CA VAL A 25 6.52 -10.04 -5.68
C VAL A 25 7.16 -8.83 -4.99
N SER A 26 7.80 -9.03 -3.83
CA SER A 26 8.52 -7.96 -3.13
C SER A 26 9.77 -7.48 -3.90
N ASP A 27 10.40 -8.38 -4.67
CA ASP A 27 11.58 -8.09 -5.50
C ASP A 27 11.22 -7.56 -6.90
N ALA A 28 9.93 -7.49 -7.25
CA ALA A 28 9.47 -7.06 -8.58
C ALA A 28 9.62 -5.53 -8.84
N VAL A 29 10.58 -4.88 -8.19
CA VAL A 29 10.84 -3.43 -8.22
C VAL A 29 11.37 -2.92 -9.56
N ALA A 30 11.68 -3.80 -10.51
CA ALA A 30 12.02 -3.42 -11.87
C ALA A 30 10.89 -2.63 -12.56
N HIS A 31 9.62 -2.94 -12.27
CA HIS A 31 8.47 -2.23 -12.84
C HIS A 31 8.41 -0.75 -12.43
N PRO A 32 8.42 -0.38 -11.14
CA PRO A 32 8.48 1.02 -10.74
C PRO A 32 9.79 1.68 -11.17
N TRP A 33 10.90 0.94 -11.29
CA TRP A 33 12.17 1.50 -11.80
C TRP A 33 12.07 1.95 -13.25
N TYR A 34 11.48 1.11 -14.11
CA TYR A 34 11.21 1.46 -15.50
C TYR A 34 10.28 2.67 -15.61
N ALA A 35 9.18 2.68 -14.85
CA ALA A 35 8.24 3.79 -14.83
C ALA A 35 8.93 5.11 -14.38
N LYS A 36 9.79 5.05 -13.36
CA LYS A 36 10.56 6.21 -12.89
C LYS A 36 11.48 6.78 -13.96
N TRP A 37 12.32 5.94 -14.55
CA TRP A 37 13.45 6.41 -15.36
C TRP A 37 13.13 6.50 -16.84
N ASN A 38 12.49 5.47 -17.39
CA ASN A 38 12.25 5.36 -18.82
C ASN A 38 11.01 6.15 -19.23
N VAL A 39 10.02 6.28 -18.34
CA VAL A 39 8.74 6.94 -18.66
C VAL A 39 8.67 8.35 -18.07
N HIS A 40 8.52 8.48 -16.75
CA HIS A 40 7.95 9.71 -16.17
C HIS A 40 8.98 10.74 -15.71
N ARG A 41 10.10 10.32 -15.10
CA ARG A 41 11.14 11.22 -14.55
C ARG A 41 10.57 12.38 -13.71
N PHE A 42 9.52 12.10 -12.94
CA PHE A 42 8.77 13.11 -12.20
C PHE A 42 9.57 13.65 -11.01
N LEU A 43 9.50 14.96 -10.79
CA LEU A 43 10.22 15.66 -9.72
C LEU A 43 9.71 15.28 -8.31
N ARG A 44 10.62 15.33 -7.34
CA ARG A 44 10.34 15.07 -5.93
C ARG A 44 9.65 16.27 -5.24
N PRO A 45 8.90 16.04 -4.15
CA PRO A 45 8.26 17.12 -3.40
C PRO A 45 9.24 18.21 -2.92
N GLU A 46 10.43 17.82 -2.45
CA GLU A 46 11.47 18.78 -2.01
C GLU A 46 11.97 19.68 -3.15
N ALA A 47 12.11 19.14 -4.36
CA ALA A 47 12.49 19.92 -5.53
C ALA A 47 11.37 20.90 -5.94
N PHE A 48 10.11 20.46 -5.89
CA PHE A 48 8.97 21.32 -6.12
C PHE A 48 8.87 22.44 -5.07
N GLY A 49 9.12 22.14 -3.78
CA GLY A 49 9.23 23.14 -2.72
C GLY A 49 10.32 24.18 -2.99
N GLY A 50 11.43 23.78 -3.61
CA GLY A 50 12.45 24.71 -4.13
C GLY A 50 11.90 25.69 -5.17
N LEU A 51 11.08 25.22 -6.11
CA LEU A 51 10.44 26.09 -7.12
C LEU A 51 9.48 27.09 -6.46
N VAL A 52 8.69 26.63 -5.48
CA VAL A 52 7.78 27.49 -4.70
C VAL A 52 8.55 28.57 -3.98
N HIS A 53 9.65 28.21 -3.30
CA HIS A 53 10.50 29.17 -2.58
C HIS A 53 11.09 30.23 -3.50
N LEU A 54 11.65 29.83 -4.63
CA LEU A 54 12.26 30.77 -5.58
C LEU A 54 11.22 31.74 -6.19
N LYS A 55 10.01 31.26 -6.47
CA LYS A 55 8.89 32.10 -6.93
C LYS A 55 8.39 33.05 -5.85
N LYS A 56 8.11 32.55 -4.66
CA LYS A 56 7.58 33.35 -3.55
C LYS A 56 8.57 34.43 -3.09
N THR A 57 9.88 34.20 -3.23
CA THR A 57 10.93 35.18 -2.90
C THR A 57 11.34 36.09 -4.07
N GLY A 58 10.68 35.97 -5.23
CA GLY A 58 10.97 36.82 -6.40
C GLY A 58 12.30 36.53 -7.09
N GLN A 59 12.98 35.42 -6.78
CA GLN A 59 14.27 35.07 -7.38
C GLN A 59 14.11 34.47 -8.79
N ARG A 60 13.01 33.74 -9.05
CA ARG A 60 12.67 33.16 -10.36
C ARG A 60 11.17 33.09 -10.52
N ASP A 61 10.67 33.21 -11.75
CA ASP A 61 9.27 32.95 -12.04
C ASP A 61 9.09 31.56 -12.68
N TYR A 62 8.27 30.73 -12.04
CA TYR A 62 7.89 29.39 -12.51
C TYR A 62 6.36 29.32 -12.72
N PRO A 63 5.87 28.56 -13.71
CA PRO A 63 4.43 28.45 -14.01
C PRO A 63 3.71 27.52 -13.01
N LEU A 64 3.75 27.89 -11.72
CA LEU A 64 3.07 27.21 -10.62
C LEU A 64 1.65 27.77 -10.46
N HIS A 65 0.70 26.90 -10.12
CA HIS A 65 -0.69 27.29 -9.92
C HIS A 65 -0.86 28.15 -8.66
N ASP A 66 -1.66 29.22 -8.74
CA ASP A 66 -1.73 30.26 -7.71
C ASP A 66 -2.26 29.78 -6.36
N SER A 67 -3.07 28.71 -6.34
CA SER A 67 -3.60 28.12 -5.11
C SER A 67 -2.53 27.74 -4.08
N ILE A 68 -1.29 27.49 -4.48
CA ILE A 68 -0.21 27.23 -3.53
C ILE A 68 0.25 28.48 -2.79
N PHE A 69 0.14 29.65 -3.43
CA PHE A 69 0.56 30.94 -2.88
C PHE A 69 -0.51 31.58 -2.00
N ASP A 70 -1.77 31.18 -2.18
CA ASP A 70 -2.92 31.58 -1.35
C ASP A 70 -3.09 30.70 -0.10
N SER A 71 -2.27 29.65 0.05
CA SER A 71 -2.37 28.72 1.18
C SER A 71 -1.71 29.27 2.44
N ASN A 72 -2.42 29.17 3.56
CA ASN A 72 -1.90 29.49 4.90
C ASN A 72 -0.72 28.59 5.33
N VAL A 73 -0.43 27.52 4.58
CA VAL A 73 0.76 26.68 4.83
C VAL A 73 2.06 27.46 4.67
N LEU A 74 2.10 28.47 3.79
CA LEU A 74 3.32 29.23 3.55
C LEU A 74 3.71 30.10 4.76
N GLU A 75 2.72 30.68 5.44
CA GLU A 75 2.93 31.42 6.69
C GLU A 75 3.45 30.48 7.79
N LYS A 76 2.82 29.31 7.94
CA LYS A 76 3.26 28.28 8.90
C LYS A 76 4.68 27.79 8.63
N LEU A 77 5.07 27.66 7.35
CA LEU A 77 6.44 27.29 6.98
C LEU A 77 7.44 28.36 7.42
N LEU A 78 7.14 29.65 7.24
CA LEU A 78 8.00 30.71 7.72
C LEU A 78 8.15 30.71 9.25
N GLU A 79 7.04 30.52 9.97
CA GLU A 79 7.02 30.49 11.44
C GLU A 79 7.83 29.32 12.01
N THR A 80 7.79 28.16 11.33
CA THR A 80 8.43 26.93 11.81
C THR A 80 9.82 26.68 11.22
N SER A 81 10.18 27.37 10.14
CA SER A 81 11.50 27.24 9.50
C SER A 81 12.56 28.03 10.29
N PRO A 82 13.66 27.40 10.74
CA PRO A 82 14.74 28.11 11.44
C PRO A 82 15.47 29.13 10.55
N HIS A 83 15.22 29.12 9.24
CA HIS A 83 15.85 30.01 8.27
C HIS A 83 14.83 30.93 7.56
N GLY A 84 13.56 30.94 7.97
CA GLY A 84 12.52 31.75 7.33
C GLY A 84 12.34 31.44 5.84
N THR A 85 12.30 30.15 5.48
CA THR A 85 12.18 29.70 4.09
C THR A 85 10.83 29.06 3.81
N TYR A 86 10.47 28.98 2.52
CA TYR A 86 9.28 28.27 2.03
C TYR A 86 9.61 26.87 1.49
N LEU A 87 10.78 26.33 1.85
CA LEU A 87 11.20 25.01 1.42
C LEU A 87 10.36 23.95 2.13
N LEU A 88 10.14 22.82 1.45
CA LEU A 88 9.52 21.66 2.10
C LEU A 88 10.49 21.08 3.13
N SER A 89 10.04 20.97 4.37
CA SER A 89 10.77 20.26 5.41
C SER A 89 10.70 18.75 5.18
N THR A 90 11.86 18.08 5.17
CA THR A 90 11.96 16.62 5.04
C THR A 90 12.38 16.01 6.39
N ILE A 91 11.93 14.79 6.68
CA ILE A 91 12.28 14.12 7.96
C ILE A 91 13.74 13.66 8.01
N THR A 92 14.41 13.54 6.85
CA THR A 92 15.80 13.12 6.73
C THR A 92 16.67 14.28 6.25
N LYS A 93 17.96 14.27 6.64
CA LYS A 93 18.95 15.27 6.18
C LYS A 93 19.34 15.12 4.71
N ILE A 94 19.19 13.92 4.16
CA ILE A 94 19.55 13.61 2.76
C ILE A 94 18.39 13.83 1.79
N GLY A 95 17.20 14.17 2.31
CA GLY A 95 15.97 14.28 1.52
C GLY A 95 15.59 12.93 0.89
N SER A 96 15.13 13.02 -0.35
CA SER A 96 14.68 11.87 -1.13
C SER A 96 15.84 11.03 -1.67
N PRO A 97 15.64 9.71 -1.86
CA PRO A 97 16.58 8.89 -2.62
C PRO A 97 16.79 9.44 -4.03
N THR A 98 17.99 9.25 -4.58
CA THR A 98 18.47 9.78 -5.87
C THR A 98 17.89 9.07 -7.10
N HIS A 99 16.56 8.95 -7.13
CA HIS A 99 15.78 8.49 -8.27
C HIS A 99 14.43 9.25 -8.34
N PRO A 100 13.77 9.31 -9.51
CA PRO A 100 12.52 10.04 -9.70
C PRO A 100 11.42 9.66 -8.72
N SER A 101 10.44 10.55 -8.54
CA SER A 101 9.35 10.38 -7.58
C SER A 101 8.36 9.30 -8.02
N TYR A 102 7.82 9.39 -9.23
CA TYR A 102 6.65 8.60 -9.62
C TYR A 102 7.00 7.27 -10.33
N PRO A 103 6.35 6.14 -9.96
CA PRO A 103 5.53 5.90 -8.76
C PRO A 103 6.42 5.54 -7.55
N SER A 104 5.87 5.44 -6.34
CA SER A 104 6.64 5.05 -5.15
C SER A 104 6.99 3.56 -5.17
N GLY A 105 8.28 3.22 -5.03
CA GLY A 105 8.74 1.83 -4.95
C GLY A 105 8.28 1.12 -3.68
N HIS A 106 8.17 1.84 -2.56
CA HIS A 106 7.63 1.29 -1.31
C HIS A 106 6.16 0.95 -1.46
N ALA A 107 5.39 1.84 -2.10
CA ALA A 107 3.98 1.64 -2.36
C ALA A 107 3.73 0.46 -3.31
N HIS A 108 4.56 0.33 -4.36
CA HIS A 108 4.57 -0.83 -5.24
C HIS A 108 4.79 -2.14 -4.48
N CYS A 109 5.88 -2.24 -3.72
CA CYS A 109 6.20 -3.43 -2.94
C CYS A 109 5.07 -3.77 -1.96
N ALA A 110 4.56 -2.77 -1.23
CA ALA A 110 3.48 -2.97 -0.27
C ALA A 110 2.17 -3.43 -0.94
N GLY A 111 1.79 -2.82 -2.07
CA GLY A 111 0.61 -3.21 -2.84
C GLY A 111 0.71 -4.66 -3.36
N ALA A 112 1.89 -5.06 -3.85
CA ALA A 112 2.12 -6.41 -4.34
C ALA A 112 2.06 -7.45 -3.20
N CYS A 113 2.77 -7.21 -2.09
CA CYS A 113 2.79 -8.08 -0.92
C CYS A 113 1.39 -8.23 -0.29
N VAL A 114 0.68 -7.11 -0.08
CA VAL A 114 -0.67 -7.13 0.48
C VAL A 114 -1.65 -7.85 -0.44
N THR A 115 -1.51 -7.72 -1.77
CA THR A 115 -2.34 -8.47 -2.71
C THR A 115 -2.16 -9.98 -2.55
N VAL A 116 -0.92 -10.46 -2.42
CA VAL A 116 -0.66 -11.88 -2.08
C VAL A 116 -1.32 -12.23 -0.76
N LEU A 117 -1.12 -11.44 0.31
CA LEU A 117 -1.71 -11.73 1.62
C LEU A 117 -3.25 -11.76 1.60
N LYS A 118 -3.91 -10.85 0.89
CA LYS A 118 -5.38 -10.84 0.73
C LYS A 118 -5.88 -12.14 0.13
N VAL A 119 -5.21 -12.61 -0.93
CA VAL A 119 -5.51 -13.89 -1.57
C VAL A 119 -5.44 -15.02 -0.55
N TRP A 120 -4.41 -15.09 0.27
CA TRP A 120 -4.21 -16.22 1.19
C TRP A 120 -4.97 -16.15 2.51
N LEU A 121 -5.16 -14.96 3.08
CA LEU A 121 -5.61 -14.80 4.47
C LEU A 121 -7.09 -14.46 4.59
N ASP A 122 -7.66 -13.78 3.58
CA ASP A 122 -9.04 -13.30 3.59
C ASP A 122 -9.61 -13.20 2.16
N PRO A 123 -9.77 -14.33 1.45
CA PRO A 123 -10.22 -14.35 0.06
C PRO A 123 -11.64 -13.80 -0.15
N HIS A 124 -12.45 -13.77 0.92
CA HIS A 124 -13.79 -13.19 0.89
C HIS A 124 -13.84 -11.71 1.27
N GLY A 125 -12.76 -11.16 1.86
CA GLY A 125 -12.71 -9.77 2.30
C GLY A 125 -13.58 -9.46 3.53
N THR A 126 -13.98 -10.48 4.27
CA THR A 126 -14.96 -10.40 5.36
C THR A 126 -14.46 -11.00 6.67
N ARG A 127 -13.25 -11.55 6.69
CA ARG A 127 -12.70 -12.16 7.91
C ARG A 127 -12.29 -11.06 8.89
N CYS A 128 -12.85 -11.07 10.10
CA CYS A 128 -12.41 -10.18 11.18
C CYS A 128 -10.95 -10.42 11.57
N TRP A 129 -10.26 -9.35 11.95
CA TRP A 129 -8.91 -9.41 12.50
C TRP A 129 -8.89 -10.32 13.75
N PRO A 130 -7.95 -11.27 13.86
CA PRO A 130 -7.89 -12.15 15.02
C PRO A 130 -7.29 -11.45 16.24
N GLY A 131 -7.99 -11.50 17.37
CA GLY A 131 -7.54 -10.96 18.65
C GLY A 131 -7.86 -9.47 18.85
N TYR A 132 -7.39 -8.91 19.96
CA TYR A 132 -7.69 -7.52 20.33
C TYR A 132 -7.02 -6.52 19.39
N ILE A 133 -7.81 -5.53 18.96
CA ILE A 133 -7.33 -4.39 18.19
C ILE A 133 -6.77 -3.36 19.17
N VAL A 134 -5.54 -2.93 18.92
CA VAL A 134 -4.79 -2.05 19.81
C VAL A 134 -4.18 -0.88 19.05
N GLU A 135 -3.97 0.21 19.76
CA GLU A 135 -3.23 1.38 19.28
C GLU A 135 -2.13 1.78 20.28
N ALA A 136 -1.18 2.59 19.83
CA ALA A 136 -0.19 3.18 20.71
C ALA A 136 -0.85 4.28 21.56
N ASN A 137 -0.58 4.30 22.85
CA ASN A 137 -1.00 5.40 23.72
C ASN A 137 -0.30 6.72 23.31
N GLY A 138 -0.73 7.86 23.86
CA GLY A 138 -0.18 9.18 23.48
C GLY A 138 1.34 9.35 23.68
N SER A 139 1.98 8.51 24.51
CA SER A 139 3.44 8.48 24.66
C SER A 139 4.16 7.55 23.68
N GLY A 140 3.45 6.68 22.97
CA GLY A 140 4.03 5.67 22.08
C GLY A 140 4.75 4.53 22.79
N LEU A 141 4.55 4.34 24.10
CA LEU A 141 5.31 3.37 24.93
C LEU A 141 4.49 2.18 25.40
N LYS A 142 3.16 2.22 25.25
CA LYS A 142 2.26 1.13 25.62
C LYS A 142 1.18 0.97 24.56
N LEU A 143 0.72 -0.26 24.40
CA LEU A 143 -0.47 -0.58 23.62
C LEU A 143 -1.70 -0.42 24.53
N GLN A 144 -2.75 0.18 23.99
CA GLN A 144 -4.07 0.28 24.61
C GLN A 144 -5.12 -0.26 23.65
N ASN A 145 -6.28 -0.67 24.17
CA ASN A 145 -7.38 -1.11 23.33
C ASN A 145 -7.83 0.03 22.43
N PHE A 146 -8.03 -0.26 21.14
CA PHE A 146 -8.57 0.70 20.19
C PHE A 146 -10.09 0.79 20.36
N THR A 147 -10.59 2.01 20.57
CA THR A 147 -12.02 2.30 20.83
C THR A 147 -12.62 3.20 19.75
N GLY A 148 -12.13 3.07 18.50
CA GLY A 148 -12.28 4.04 17.41
C GLY A 148 -13.63 4.76 17.25
N PRO A 149 -13.65 5.94 16.57
CA PRO A 149 -14.82 6.83 16.51
C PRO A 149 -16.06 6.21 15.84
N GLU A 150 -15.87 5.17 15.03
CA GLU A 150 -16.93 4.42 14.35
C GLU A 150 -17.70 3.48 15.31
N PHE A 151 -17.21 3.33 16.55
CA PHE A 151 -17.70 2.38 17.56
C PHE A 151 -18.04 3.03 18.90
N GLU A 152 -18.35 4.34 18.90
CA GLU A 152 -18.86 5.11 20.06
C GLU A 152 -18.02 5.00 21.36
N GLY A 153 -16.72 4.71 21.26
CA GLY A 153 -15.84 4.58 22.42
C GLY A 153 -15.84 3.20 23.09
N GLU A 154 -16.57 2.23 22.55
CA GLU A 154 -16.55 0.85 23.02
C GLU A 154 -15.46 0.03 22.31
N PRO A 155 -14.83 -0.95 22.99
CA PRO A 155 -13.90 -1.87 22.34
C PRO A 155 -14.60 -2.68 21.24
N ILE A 156 -13.93 -2.88 20.11
CA ILE A 156 -14.48 -3.63 18.97
C ILE A 156 -14.78 -5.08 19.40
N PRO A 157 -16.03 -5.57 19.25
CA PRO A 157 -16.35 -6.98 19.47
C PRO A 157 -15.62 -7.83 18.41
N ASN A 158 -14.67 -8.67 18.85
CA ASN A 158 -13.87 -9.51 17.95
C ASN A 158 -14.66 -10.65 17.28
N ASP A 159 -15.90 -10.89 17.73
CA ASP A 159 -16.67 -12.09 17.41
C ASP A 159 -17.97 -11.80 16.62
N GLU A 160 -18.38 -10.52 16.50
CA GLU A 160 -19.58 -10.15 15.73
C GLU A 160 -19.19 -9.82 14.29
N LYS A 161 -19.47 -10.77 13.39
CA LYS A 161 -19.11 -10.75 11.95
C LYS A 161 -19.56 -9.51 11.17
N GLU A 162 -20.41 -8.66 11.73
CA GLU A 162 -21.03 -7.54 11.01
C GLU A 162 -20.36 -6.18 11.29
N ASN A 163 -19.57 -6.02 12.37
CA ASN A 163 -18.96 -4.75 12.78
C ASN A 163 -17.52 -4.90 13.30
N CYS A 164 -16.60 -5.42 12.46
CA CYS A 164 -15.20 -5.62 12.82
C CYS A 164 -14.23 -5.03 11.79
N LEU A 165 -13.00 -4.74 12.20
CA LEU A 165 -11.92 -4.48 11.25
C LEU A 165 -11.55 -5.80 10.55
N THR A 166 -11.71 -5.86 9.24
CA THR A 166 -11.38 -7.07 8.47
C THR A 166 -9.89 -7.20 8.25
N VAL A 167 -9.41 -8.44 8.08
CA VAL A 167 -8.03 -8.74 7.69
C VAL A 167 -7.68 -8.02 6.39
N THR A 168 -8.57 -8.04 5.39
CA THR A 168 -8.38 -7.26 4.15
C THR A 168 -8.28 -5.76 4.41
N GLY A 169 -9.11 -5.20 5.28
CA GLY A 169 -9.08 -3.79 5.66
C GLY A 169 -7.75 -3.41 6.32
N GLU A 170 -7.28 -4.18 7.29
CA GLU A 170 -6.01 -3.93 7.99
C GLU A 170 -4.79 -4.15 7.09
N LEU A 171 -4.85 -5.10 6.15
CA LEU A 171 -3.81 -5.26 5.13
C LEU A 171 -3.79 -4.08 4.16
N ASN A 172 -4.96 -3.59 3.73
CA ASN A 172 -5.03 -2.38 2.90
C ASN A 172 -4.50 -1.15 3.64
N LYS A 173 -4.78 -1.04 4.94
CA LYS A 173 -4.23 -0.02 5.85
C LYS A 173 -2.72 -0.14 5.96
N LEU A 174 -2.17 -1.34 6.08
CA LEU A 174 -0.72 -1.57 6.08
C LEU A 174 -0.06 -1.04 4.80
N ALA A 175 -0.60 -1.35 3.61
CA ALA A 175 -0.08 -0.83 2.35
C ALA A 175 -0.11 0.71 2.30
N HIS A 176 -1.22 1.31 2.75
CA HIS A 176 -1.36 2.75 2.81
C HIS A 176 -0.43 3.40 3.85
N ASN A 177 -0.24 2.80 5.02
CA ASN A 177 0.69 3.30 6.04
C ASN A 177 2.13 3.35 5.52
N VAL A 178 2.55 2.30 4.80
CA VAL A 178 3.88 2.27 4.16
C VAL A 178 4.00 3.33 3.07
N ALA A 179 2.98 3.50 2.22
CA ALA A 179 2.98 4.49 1.15
C ALA A 179 2.95 5.93 1.70
N MET A 180 1.97 6.23 2.55
CA MET A 180 1.74 7.55 3.14
C MET A 180 2.85 7.96 4.11
N GLY A 181 3.49 7.00 4.78
CA GLY A 181 4.70 7.28 5.56
C GLY A 181 5.81 7.93 4.73
N ARG A 182 5.86 7.66 3.42
CA ARG A 182 6.79 8.34 2.51
C ARG A 182 6.35 9.78 2.19
N ASP A 183 5.05 10.03 2.08
CA ASP A 183 4.51 11.37 1.91
C ASP A 183 4.79 12.22 3.16
N PHE A 184 4.54 11.68 4.36
CA PHE A 184 4.89 12.30 5.64
C PHE A 184 6.39 12.56 5.80
N SER A 185 7.24 11.74 5.17
CA SER A 185 8.70 11.97 5.15
C SER A 185 9.13 13.12 4.23
N GLY A 186 8.21 13.63 3.39
CA GLY A 186 8.46 14.72 2.44
C GLY A 186 9.04 14.27 1.10
N VAL A 187 9.03 12.97 0.78
CA VAL A 187 9.75 12.44 -0.40
C VAL A 187 8.85 11.90 -1.50
N HIS A 188 7.55 11.71 -1.26
CA HIS A 188 6.58 11.27 -2.26
C HIS A 188 5.31 12.10 -2.22
N TRP A 189 4.56 12.05 -3.32
CA TRP A 189 3.22 12.58 -3.44
C TRP A 189 2.18 11.48 -3.25
N ARG A 190 0.95 11.86 -2.87
CA ARG A 190 -0.19 10.92 -2.81
C ARG A 190 -0.34 10.09 -4.09
N MET A 191 -0.17 10.72 -5.25
CA MET A 191 -0.26 10.03 -6.55
C MET A 191 0.80 8.94 -6.73
N ASP A 192 2.01 9.14 -6.17
CA ASP A 192 3.10 8.16 -6.21
C ASP A 192 2.73 6.93 -5.38
N GLY A 193 2.10 7.15 -4.22
CA GLY A 193 1.60 6.11 -3.33
C GLY A 193 0.45 5.32 -3.93
N VAL A 194 -0.65 6.00 -4.30
CA VAL A 194 -1.86 5.36 -4.84
C VAL A 194 -1.57 4.59 -6.12
N SER A 195 -0.85 5.19 -7.07
CA SER A 195 -0.51 4.53 -8.33
C SER A 195 0.49 3.39 -8.12
N GLY A 196 1.43 3.57 -7.18
CA GLY A 196 2.37 2.52 -6.80
C GLY A 196 1.66 1.28 -6.26
N ILE A 197 0.72 1.45 -5.33
CA ILE A 197 -0.08 0.34 -4.77
C ILE A 197 -0.82 -0.42 -5.89
N ARG A 198 -1.48 0.31 -6.80
CA ARG A 198 -2.21 -0.29 -7.94
C ARG A 198 -1.28 -1.06 -8.87
N GLN A 199 -0.14 -0.48 -9.23
CA GLN A 199 0.87 -1.18 -10.05
C GLN A 199 1.39 -2.45 -9.35
N GLY A 200 1.57 -2.41 -8.02
CA GLY A 200 1.95 -3.58 -7.23
C GLY A 200 0.89 -4.68 -7.26
N GLU A 201 -0.39 -4.32 -7.11
CA GLU A 201 -1.52 -5.25 -7.20
C GLU A 201 -1.57 -5.94 -8.58
N GLU A 202 -1.43 -5.19 -9.67
CA GLU A 202 -1.37 -5.75 -11.03
C GLU A 202 -0.23 -6.74 -11.22
N VAL A 203 0.98 -6.42 -10.74
CA VAL A 203 2.14 -7.32 -10.83
C VAL A 203 1.90 -8.58 -10.01
N ALA A 204 1.35 -8.47 -8.80
CA ALA A 204 1.01 -9.61 -7.98
C ALA A 204 -0.06 -10.50 -8.64
N MET A 205 -1.11 -9.92 -9.22
CA MET A 205 -2.14 -10.67 -9.95
C MET A 205 -1.55 -11.47 -11.11
N ASN A 206 -0.73 -10.83 -11.95
CA ASN A 206 -0.06 -11.49 -13.08
C ASN A 206 0.88 -12.61 -12.61
N TYR A 207 1.63 -12.36 -11.54
CA TYR A 207 2.52 -13.37 -10.96
C TYR A 207 1.75 -14.58 -10.41
N ILE A 208 0.68 -14.34 -9.65
CA ILE A 208 -0.17 -15.40 -9.09
C ILE A 208 -0.84 -16.21 -10.22
N GLN A 209 -1.36 -15.54 -11.25
CA GLN A 209 -1.97 -16.21 -12.40
C GLN A 209 -0.95 -17.12 -13.12
N ASN A 210 0.24 -16.61 -13.44
CA ASN A 210 1.30 -17.40 -14.07
C ASN A 210 1.72 -18.61 -13.23
N GLU A 211 1.78 -18.46 -11.90
CA GLU A 211 2.07 -19.57 -10.99
C GLU A 211 0.93 -20.58 -10.89
N LEU A 212 -0.32 -20.11 -10.96
CA LEU A 212 -1.52 -20.94 -10.91
C LEU A 212 -1.62 -21.83 -12.16
N ASP A 213 -1.29 -21.29 -13.33
CA ASP A 213 -1.31 -22.04 -14.60
C ASP A 213 -0.32 -23.19 -14.66
N ARG A 214 0.74 -23.15 -13.82
CA ARG A 214 1.76 -24.19 -13.73
C ARG A 214 1.50 -25.21 -12.62
N GLN A 215 0.50 -25.00 -11.77
CA GLN A 215 0.18 -25.93 -10.68
C GLN A 215 -0.53 -27.16 -11.24
N PRO A 216 -0.35 -28.36 -10.66
CA PRO A 216 -1.01 -29.57 -11.15
C PRO A 216 -2.53 -29.51 -10.93
N GLU A 217 -2.99 -28.95 -9.82
CA GLU A 217 -4.41 -28.88 -9.46
C GLU A 217 -5.18 -27.83 -10.27
N CYS A 218 -6.46 -28.09 -10.57
CA CYS A 218 -7.39 -27.04 -10.98
C CYS A 218 -7.79 -26.21 -9.76
N ALA A 219 -7.62 -24.89 -9.84
CA ALA A 219 -8.02 -24.01 -8.75
C ALA A 219 -8.34 -22.59 -9.23
N THR A 220 -9.16 -21.91 -8.42
CA THR A 220 -9.42 -20.48 -8.51
C THR A 220 -8.87 -19.79 -7.26
N ARG A 221 -8.47 -18.52 -7.40
CA ARG A 221 -8.18 -17.60 -6.30
C ARG A 221 -9.14 -16.44 -6.37
N LYS A 222 -9.72 -16.09 -5.22
CA LYS A 222 -10.62 -14.95 -5.06
C LYS A 222 -10.01 -14.00 -4.02
N PHE A 223 -10.14 -12.71 -4.25
CA PHE A 223 -9.84 -11.68 -3.25
C PHE A 223 -10.55 -10.36 -3.60
N LYS A 224 -10.59 -9.43 -2.64
CA LYS A 224 -11.09 -8.08 -2.85
C LYS A 224 -9.94 -7.13 -3.22
N SER A 225 -10.03 -6.47 -4.38
CA SER A 225 -9.00 -5.55 -4.88
C SER A 225 -8.92 -4.27 -4.05
N PHE A 226 -7.90 -3.44 -4.29
CA PHE A 226 -7.84 -2.10 -3.67
C PHE A 226 -8.98 -1.18 -4.11
N ASP A 227 -9.59 -1.43 -5.27
CA ASP A 227 -10.75 -0.69 -5.76
C ASP A 227 -12.08 -1.23 -5.18
N GLY A 228 -12.03 -2.28 -4.34
CA GLY A 228 -13.19 -2.85 -3.67
C GLY A 228 -13.93 -3.93 -4.45
N GLU A 229 -13.50 -4.23 -5.67
CA GLU A 229 -14.08 -5.24 -6.55
C GLU A 229 -13.55 -6.64 -6.25
N PHE A 230 -14.35 -7.67 -6.51
CA PHE A 230 -13.87 -9.05 -6.44
C PHE A 230 -13.11 -9.43 -7.70
N VAL A 231 -11.88 -9.92 -7.51
CA VAL A 231 -11.04 -10.47 -8.58
C VAL A 231 -10.97 -11.99 -8.45
N TYR A 232 -11.02 -12.66 -9.60
CA TYR A 232 -10.90 -14.11 -9.71
C TYR A 232 -9.74 -14.46 -10.64
N LEU A 233 -8.77 -15.23 -10.15
CA LEU A 233 -7.65 -15.76 -10.92
C LEU A 233 -7.86 -17.27 -11.04
N THR A 234 -8.11 -17.77 -12.25
CA THR A 234 -8.48 -19.18 -12.49
C THR A 234 -7.44 -19.82 -13.38
N LYS A 235 -7.02 -21.04 -13.03
CA LYS A 235 -6.10 -21.81 -13.87
C LYS A 235 -6.70 -22.01 -15.28
N ALA A 236 -5.91 -21.77 -16.31
CA ALA A 236 -6.31 -21.98 -17.70
C ALA A 236 -6.82 -23.42 -17.93
N GLY A 237 -7.97 -23.53 -18.58
CA GLY A 237 -8.63 -24.81 -18.86
C GLY A 237 -9.45 -25.38 -17.70
N CYS A 238 -9.54 -24.70 -16.56
CA CYS A 238 -10.42 -25.06 -15.44
C CYS A 238 -11.66 -24.16 -15.39
N SER A 239 -12.78 -24.66 -14.85
CA SER A 239 -13.96 -23.83 -14.56
C SER A 239 -13.67 -22.86 -13.42
N GLN A 240 -14.33 -21.70 -13.38
CA GLN A 240 -14.29 -20.80 -12.22
C GLN A 240 -14.88 -21.46 -10.96
N ASP A 241 -15.81 -22.40 -11.15
CA ASP A 241 -16.35 -23.27 -10.08
C ASP A 241 -15.33 -24.31 -9.59
N ALA A 242 -14.18 -24.43 -10.26
CA ALA A 242 -13.12 -25.32 -9.82
C ALA A 242 -12.64 -24.86 -8.44
N LEU A 243 -12.91 -25.74 -7.47
CA LEU A 243 -12.47 -25.73 -6.08
C LEU A 243 -11.94 -24.36 -5.61
N ASP A 244 -12.74 -23.70 -4.78
CA ASP A 244 -12.21 -22.72 -3.83
C ASP A 244 -11.29 -23.51 -2.88
N ILE A 245 -10.00 -23.60 -3.24
CA ILE A 245 -9.04 -24.54 -2.64
C ILE A 245 -8.49 -24.00 -1.31
N MET A 246 -8.70 -22.72 -1.01
CA MET A 246 -8.18 -22.05 0.19
C MET A 246 -9.17 -21.96 1.34
#